data_AF-A0A0E0D6G6-F1
#
_entry.id   AF-A0A0E0D6G6-F1
#
_cell.length_a   1.000
_cell.length_b   1.000
_cell.length_c   1.000
_cell.angle_alpha   90.00
_cell.angle_beta   90.00
_cell.angle_gamma   90.00
#
_symmetry.space_group_name_H-M   'P 1'
#
loop_
_entity.id
_entity.type
_entity.pdbx_description
1 polymer ?
#
loop_
_entity_poly.entity_id
_entity_poly.type
_entity_poly.pdbx_seq_one_letter_code
_entity_poly.pdbx_strand_id
1 'polypeptide(L)'
;MAPNKHDVPDALLVATYNVDSQRVASVFPVELAEASPTSSTRTATAPICRVNHIEGYRIANICNGFLCFASHSTAKVIVHNPVTGERLEIPRAPRLRPDQDNARSPVTFALGFSPTTGVYKLFRFTNRTMDVYTLGRGAESTGWRQHALPLHPCNLVESKPAVVIGGKICMATLGPAPYRHPADIGTPGPVLVVDVTHEEP
;
A
#
# COMPACT_ATOMS: atom_id res chain seq x y z
N MET A 1 0.90 30.10 -1.30
CA MET A 1 2.00 29.96 -2.28
C MET A 1 2.07 28.49 -2.63
N ALA A 2 1.59 28.09 -3.81
CA ALA A 2 1.61 26.69 -4.23
C ALA A 2 3.06 26.28 -4.53
N PRO A 3 3.51 25.07 -4.15
CA PRO A 3 4.87 24.62 -4.45
C PRO A 3 5.09 24.60 -5.96
N ASN A 4 6.27 25.07 -6.38
CA ASN A 4 6.67 25.13 -7.78
C ASN A 4 6.76 23.71 -8.33
N LYS A 5 6.24 23.47 -9.54
CA LYS A 5 6.10 22.11 -10.12
C LYS A 5 7.43 21.40 -10.37
N HIS A 6 8.55 22.13 -10.24
CA HIS A 6 9.92 21.65 -10.39
C HIS A 6 10.66 21.38 -9.06
N ASP A 7 10.06 21.65 -7.90
CA ASP A 7 10.66 21.40 -6.57
C ASP A 7 10.22 20.06 -5.94
N VAL A 8 9.51 19.21 -6.69
CA VAL A 8 9.10 17.90 -6.18
C VAL A 8 10.29 16.94 -6.31
N PRO A 9 10.82 16.39 -5.20
CA PRO A 9 11.95 15.48 -5.24
C PRO A 9 11.59 14.19 -5.97
N ASP A 10 12.56 13.63 -6.70
CA ASP A 10 12.39 12.38 -7.48
C ASP A 10 12.09 11.16 -6.61
N ALA A 11 12.43 11.22 -5.32
CA ALA A 11 12.11 10.20 -4.33
C ALA A 11 11.63 10.82 -3.01
N LEU A 12 10.71 10.13 -2.36
CA LEU A 12 10.13 10.52 -1.07
C LEU A 12 10.35 9.42 -0.04
N LEU A 13 10.78 9.81 1.16
CA LEU A 13 10.86 8.92 2.32
C LEU A 13 9.62 9.13 3.18
N VAL A 14 8.90 8.06 3.49
CA VAL A 14 7.76 8.11 4.39
C VAL A 14 8.11 7.38 5.67
N ALA A 15 8.24 8.12 6.76
CA ALA A 15 8.49 7.57 8.08
C ALA A 15 7.20 7.56 8.90
N THR A 16 6.88 6.43 9.54
CA THR A 16 5.74 6.34 10.45
C THR A 16 6.25 6.17 11.88
N TYR A 17 5.76 7.00 12.80
CA TYR A 17 6.14 6.98 14.20
C TYR A 17 5.03 7.55 15.08
N ASN A 18 5.16 7.40 16.40
CA ASN A 18 4.20 7.97 17.35
C ASN A 18 4.68 9.35 17.80
N VAL A 19 3.81 10.35 17.77
CA VAL A 19 3.98 11.69 18.34
C VAL A 19 2.79 11.93 19.26
N ASP A 20 3.04 12.22 20.54
CA ASP A 20 1.97 12.51 21.52
C ASP A 20 0.85 11.44 21.55
N SER A 21 1.24 10.16 21.52
CA SER A 21 0.33 9.00 21.43
C SER A 21 -0.50 8.90 20.14
N GLN A 22 -0.26 9.74 19.14
CA GLN A 22 -0.84 9.63 17.81
C GLN A 22 0.17 9.07 16.81
N ARG A 23 -0.25 8.11 15.98
CA ARG A 23 0.56 7.70 14.83
C ARG A 23 0.57 8.83 13.80
N VAL A 24 1.74 9.16 13.31
CA VAL A 24 1.95 10.18 12.28
C VAL A 24 2.82 9.59 11.18
N ALA A 25 2.46 9.88 9.93
CA ALA A 25 3.31 9.65 8.78
C ALA A 25 3.92 10.97 8.32
N SER A 26 5.24 11.05 8.31
CA SER A 26 5.98 12.22 7.84
C SER A 26 6.65 11.91 6.51
N VAL A 27 6.47 12.80 5.55
CA VAL A 27 7.01 12.67 4.19
C VAL A 27 8.21 13.61 4.07
N PHE A 28 9.37 13.06 3.72
CA PHE A 28 10.62 13.80 3.56
C PHE A 28 11.06 13.77 2.10
N PRO A 29 11.72 14.83 1.61
CA PRO A 29 12.42 14.74 0.35
C PRO A 29 13.61 13.80 0.54
N VAL A 30 13.80 12.86 -0.38
CA VAL A 30 15.07 12.14 -0.46
C VAL A 30 15.99 12.99 -1.30
N GLU A 31 16.89 13.72 -0.64
CA GLU A 31 18.05 14.25 -1.33
C GLU A 31 18.95 13.06 -1.66
N LEU A 32 19.08 12.73 -2.94
CA LEU A 32 20.14 11.86 -3.42
C LEU A 32 21.44 12.61 -3.14
N ALA A 33 22.09 12.30 -2.02
CA ALA A 33 23.38 12.85 -1.70
C ALA A 33 24.34 12.47 -2.84
N GLU A 34 24.73 13.43 -3.67
CA GLU A 34 25.99 13.31 -4.39
C GLU A 34 27.06 13.19 -3.31
N ALA A 35 27.58 11.97 -3.15
CA ALA A 35 28.49 11.62 -2.08
C ALA A 35 29.80 12.41 -2.21
N SER A 36 29.87 13.58 -1.56
CA SER A 36 31.14 14.14 -1.09
C SER A 36 31.40 13.58 0.31
N PRO A 37 32.45 12.76 0.51
CA PRO A 37 32.64 11.94 1.71
C PRO A 37 33.12 12.71 2.97
N THR A 38 32.94 14.03 3.05
CA THR A 38 33.64 14.87 4.05
C THR A 38 32.78 15.87 4.81
N SER A 39 31.49 15.61 5.05
CA SER A 39 30.73 16.41 6.02
C SER A 39 29.79 15.55 6.86
N SER A 40 30.17 15.34 8.12
CA SER A 40 29.43 14.57 9.13
C SER A 40 28.23 15.30 9.73
N THR A 41 27.69 16.31 9.05
CA THR A 41 26.53 17.07 9.51
C THR A 41 25.32 16.65 8.69
N ARG A 42 24.61 15.61 9.14
CA ARG A 42 23.22 15.34 8.70
C ARG A 42 22.39 16.55 9.12
N THR A 43 22.19 17.50 8.21
CA THR A 43 21.13 18.49 8.33
C THR A 43 19.83 17.71 8.54
N ALA A 44 19.14 17.97 9.65
CA ALA A 44 17.85 17.36 9.92
C ALA A 44 16.83 17.96 8.95
N THR A 45 16.65 17.33 7.79
CA THR A 45 15.70 17.76 6.78
C THR A 45 14.29 17.74 7.38
N ALA A 46 13.61 18.89 7.36
CA ALA A 46 12.24 18.99 7.82
C ALA A 46 11.31 18.19 6.87
N PRO A 47 10.23 17.58 7.37
CA PRO A 47 9.28 16.90 6.50
C PRO A 47 8.53 17.90 5.61
N ILE A 48 8.30 17.54 4.35
CA ILE A 48 7.45 18.28 3.40
C ILE A 48 6.03 18.41 3.95
N CYS A 49 5.50 17.30 4.48
CA CYS A 49 4.19 17.27 5.11
C CYS A 49 4.10 16.18 6.17
N ARG A 50 3.13 16.35 7.06
CA ARG A 50 2.74 15.37 8.07
C ARG A 50 1.29 14.98 7.85
N VAL A 51 1.05 13.68 7.79
CA VAL A 51 -0.28 13.10 7.67
C VAL A 51 -0.61 12.41 8.98
N ASN A 52 -1.63 12.91 9.66
CA ASN A 52 -2.12 12.30 10.88
C ASN A 52 -2.81 10.98 10.53
N HIS A 53 -2.53 9.96 11.33
CA HIS A 53 -3.17 8.67 11.16
C HIS A 53 -4.65 8.78 11.50
N ILE A 54 -5.50 8.31 10.59
CA ILE A 54 -6.94 8.22 10.82
C ILE A 54 -7.20 6.95 11.63
N GLU A 55 -7.95 7.05 12.72
CA GLU A 55 -8.29 5.90 13.55
C GLU A 55 -8.95 4.79 12.72
N GLY A 56 -8.49 3.55 12.90
CA GLY A 56 -9.00 2.39 12.15
C GLY A 56 -8.49 2.23 10.71
N TYR A 57 -7.64 3.13 10.20
CA TYR A 57 -6.94 2.99 8.93
C TYR A 57 -5.45 2.72 9.16
N ARG A 58 -4.77 2.04 8.24
CA ARG A 58 -3.31 1.87 8.22
C ARG A 58 -2.79 2.17 6.83
N ILE A 59 -1.52 2.57 6.72
CA ILE A 59 -0.87 2.68 5.41
C ILE A 59 -0.75 1.28 4.83
N ALA A 60 -1.46 1.05 3.73
CA ALA A 60 -1.46 -0.20 2.99
C ALA A 60 -0.23 -0.27 2.08
N ASN A 61 0.03 0.81 1.35
CA ASN A 61 1.25 1.01 0.56
C ASN A 61 1.37 2.46 0.05
N ILE A 62 2.45 2.71 -0.68
CA ILE A 62 2.73 3.97 -1.37
C ILE A 62 2.91 3.64 -2.86
N CYS A 63 2.35 4.46 -3.75
CA CYS A 63 2.49 4.30 -5.20
C CYS A 63 2.51 5.67 -5.88
N ASN A 64 3.60 6.02 -6.59
CA ASN A 64 3.75 7.28 -7.32
C ASN A 64 3.36 8.54 -6.51
N GLY A 65 3.82 8.61 -5.25
CA GLY A 65 3.51 9.73 -4.35
C GLY A 65 2.13 9.68 -3.69
N PHE A 66 1.25 8.78 -4.10
CA PHE A 66 0.00 8.52 -3.38
C PHE A 66 0.24 7.64 -2.16
N LEU A 67 -0.29 8.08 -1.01
CA LEU A 67 -0.43 7.27 0.17
C LEU A 67 -1.78 6.54 0.10
N CYS A 68 -1.74 5.21 0.18
CA CYS A 68 -2.92 4.36 0.25
C CYS A 68 -3.18 3.97 1.71
N PHE A 69 -4.30 4.42 2.26
CA PHE A 69 -4.76 4.08 3.61
C PHE A 69 -5.92 3.11 3.53
N ALA A 70 -5.85 1.99 4.25
CA ALA A 70 -6.91 1.00 4.27
C ALA A 70 -7.36 0.69 5.70
N SER A 71 -8.66 0.51 5.87
CA SER A 71 -9.26 -0.02 7.09
C SER A 71 -9.54 -1.50 6.90
N HIS A 72 -8.85 -2.34 7.66
CA HIS A 72 -9.02 -3.79 7.60
C HIS A 72 -10.40 -4.24 8.08
N SER A 73 -10.98 -3.53 9.07
CA SER A 73 -12.30 -3.86 9.62
C SER A 73 -13.47 -3.41 8.74
N THR A 74 -13.32 -2.33 7.99
CA THR A 74 -14.42 -1.77 7.18
C THR A 74 -14.25 -1.96 5.68
N ALA A 75 -13.13 -2.53 5.23
CA ALA A 75 -12.75 -2.69 3.83
C ALA A 75 -12.84 -1.38 3.03
N LYS A 76 -12.58 -0.24 3.70
CA LYS A 76 -12.57 1.10 3.10
C LYS A 76 -11.13 1.51 2.78
N VAL A 77 -10.96 2.20 1.66
CA VAL A 77 -9.66 2.71 1.21
C VAL A 77 -9.76 4.20 0.93
N ILE A 78 -8.73 4.93 1.35
CA ILE A 78 -8.53 6.35 1.05
C ILE A 78 -7.18 6.46 0.36
N VAL A 79 -7.16 7.05 -0.83
CA VAL A 79 -5.93 7.29 -1.58
C VAL A 79 -5.77 8.78 -1.80
N HIS A 80 -4.64 9.34 -1.35
CA HIS A 80 -4.34 10.76 -1.56
C HIS A 80 -2.84 11.00 -1.72
N ASN A 81 -2.50 12.00 -2.52
CA ASN A 81 -1.14 12.53 -2.63
C ASN A 81 -1.02 13.70 -1.65
N PRO A 82 -0.25 13.58 -0.56
CA PRO A 82 -0.18 14.61 0.47
C PRO A 82 0.67 15.82 0.06
N VAL A 83 1.42 15.74 -1.05
CA VAL A 83 2.22 16.84 -1.59
C VAL A 83 1.38 17.71 -2.53
N THR A 84 0.60 17.07 -3.41
CA THR A 84 -0.23 17.80 -4.39
C THR A 84 -1.67 18.07 -3.90
N GLY A 85 -2.11 17.36 -2.86
CA GLY A 85 -3.50 17.39 -2.39
C GLY A 85 -4.48 16.57 -3.24
N GLU A 86 -4.00 15.88 -4.28
CA GLU A 86 -4.84 15.06 -5.16
C GLU A 86 -5.44 13.87 -4.40
N ARG A 87 -6.70 13.55 -4.66
CA ARG A 87 -7.40 12.41 -4.05
C ARG A 87 -8.01 11.54 -5.14
N LEU A 88 -7.85 10.23 -5.00
CA LEU A 88 -8.52 9.28 -5.90
C LEU A 88 -9.85 8.85 -5.29
N GLU A 89 -10.91 8.92 -6.09
CA GLU A 89 -12.21 8.38 -5.71
C GLU A 89 -12.19 6.86 -5.86
N ILE A 90 -12.45 6.18 -4.76
CA ILE A 90 -12.48 4.72 -4.70
C ILE A 90 -13.91 4.29 -4.38
N PRO A 91 -14.58 3.50 -5.23
CA PRO A 91 -15.88 2.96 -4.87
C PRO A 91 -15.74 1.95 -3.74
N ARG A 92 -16.82 1.75 -3.00
CA ARG A 92 -16.86 0.72 -1.96
C ARG A 92 -16.56 -0.66 -2.58
N ALA A 93 -15.67 -1.40 -1.94
CA ALA A 93 -15.38 -2.78 -2.33
C ALA A 93 -16.61 -3.69 -2.13
N PRO A 94 -16.79 -4.76 -2.93
CA PRO A 94 -17.88 -5.71 -2.76
C PRO A 94 -17.88 -6.30 -1.36
N ARG A 95 -19.03 -6.66 -0.79
CA ARG A 95 -19.05 -7.31 0.53
C ARG A 95 -18.25 -8.61 0.48
N LEU A 96 -17.46 -8.87 1.53
CA LEU A 96 -16.79 -10.15 1.69
C LEU A 96 -17.86 -11.23 1.88
N ARG A 97 -17.60 -12.43 1.37
CA ARG A 97 -18.48 -13.56 1.64
C ARG A 97 -18.30 -14.02 3.10
N PRO A 98 -19.31 -14.64 3.73
CA PRO A 98 -19.22 -15.05 5.14
C PRO A 98 -18.02 -15.95 5.47
N ASP A 99 -17.57 -16.78 4.52
CA ASP A 99 -16.39 -17.64 4.64
C ASP A 99 -15.07 -16.85 4.59
N GLN A 100 -15.09 -15.65 3.99
CA GLN A 100 -13.98 -14.71 3.91
C GLN A 100 -14.01 -13.65 5.02
N ASP A 101 -15.18 -13.39 5.62
CA ASP A 101 -15.44 -12.38 6.66
C ASP A 101 -15.19 -12.89 8.09
N ASN A 102 -14.55 -14.06 8.23
CA ASN A 102 -14.12 -14.53 9.54
C ASN A 102 -13.06 -13.57 10.11
N ALA A 103 -13.18 -13.18 11.38
CA ALA A 103 -12.25 -12.29 12.10
C ALA A 103 -10.76 -12.72 12.09
N ARG A 104 -10.44 -13.88 11.50
CA ARG A 104 -9.09 -14.43 11.32
C ARG A 104 -8.56 -14.34 9.87
N SER A 105 -9.33 -13.83 8.92
CA SER A 105 -8.93 -13.69 7.51
C SER A 105 -8.53 -12.24 7.23
N PRO A 106 -7.23 -11.90 7.27
CA PRO A 106 -6.80 -10.53 7.05
C PRO A 106 -7.10 -10.11 5.61
N VAL A 107 -7.81 -8.99 5.44
CA VAL A 107 -7.95 -8.33 4.13
C VAL A 107 -6.84 -7.33 3.98
N THR A 108 -6.08 -7.42 2.88
CA THR A 108 -5.01 -6.48 2.57
C THR A 108 -5.35 -5.71 1.31
N PHE A 109 -4.92 -4.45 1.22
CA PHE A 109 -5.10 -3.64 0.03
C PHE A 109 -3.74 -3.22 -0.54
N ALA A 110 -3.68 -3.01 -1.84
CA ALA A 110 -2.53 -2.40 -2.49
C ALA A 110 -2.95 -1.55 -3.67
N LEU A 111 -2.44 -0.33 -3.76
CA LEU A 111 -2.56 0.52 -4.94
C LEU A 111 -1.39 0.23 -5.88
N GLY A 112 -1.66 -0.16 -7.11
CA GLY A 112 -0.67 -0.34 -8.16
C GLY A 112 -0.85 0.68 -9.29
N PHE A 113 0.23 0.96 -10.00
CA PHE A 113 0.23 1.73 -11.24
C PHE A 113 0.82 0.87 -12.35
N SER A 114 0.12 0.76 -13.48
CA SER A 114 0.69 0.12 -14.68
C SER A 114 1.42 1.19 -15.50
N PRO A 115 2.76 1.12 -15.63
CA PRO A 115 3.50 2.07 -16.46
C PRO A 115 3.12 1.97 -17.94
N THR A 116 2.70 0.79 -18.39
CA THR A 116 2.32 0.52 -19.77
C THR A 116 1.00 1.19 -20.15
N THR A 117 -0.01 1.12 -19.28
CA THR A 117 -1.34 1.70 -19.57
C THR A 117 -1.51 3.08 -18.97
N GLY A 118 -0.65 3.50 -18.04
CA GLY A 118 -0.78 4.77 -17.33
C GLY A 118 -1.93 4.80 -16.32
N VAL A 119 -2.45 3.64 -15.93
CA VAL A 119 -3.67 3.51 -15.12
C VAL A 119 -3.37 2.95 -13.73
N TYR A 120 -4.03 3.51 -12.71
CA TYR A 120 -4.02 2.99 -11.36
C TYR A 120 -5.01 1.84 -11.20
N LYS A 121 -4.63 0.84 -10.41
CA LYS A 121 -5.51 -0.25 -9.99
C LYS A 121 -5.43 -0.43 -8.49
N LEU A 122 -6.58 -0.58 -7.84
CA LEU A 122 -6.67 -0.95 -6.44
C LEU A 122 -6.92 -2.45 -6.33
N PHE A 123 -6.08 -3.12 -5.57
CA PHE A 123 -6.16 -4.54 -5.29
C PHE A 123 -6.65 -4.74 -3.87
N ARG A 124 -7.53 -5.71 -3.68
CA ARG A 124 -7.96 -6.24 -2.38
C ARG A 124 -7.66 -7.72 -2.35
N PHE A 125 -6.85 -8.14 -1.38
CA PHE A 125 -6.44 -9.51 -1.20
C PHE A 125 -7.14 -10.12 0.00
N THR A 126 -7.67 -11.32 -0.19
CA THR A 126 -8.10 -12.23 0.87
C THR A 126 -7.24 -13.49 0.82
N ASN A 127 -7.48 -14.45 1.72
CA ASN A 127 -6.76 -15.72 1.74
C ASN A 127 -6.89 -16.54 0.44
N ARG A 128 -7.90 -16.28 -0.41
CA ARG A 128 -8.19 -17.09 -1.61
C ARG A 128 -8.46 -16.29 -2.88
N THR A 129 -8.78 -15.01 -2.74
CA THR A 129 -9.21 -14.19 -3.87
C THR A 129 -8.46 -12.86 -3.89
N MET A 130 -8.33 -12.33 -5.08
CA MET A 130 -7.85 -10.99 -5.35
C MET A 130 -8.95 -10.24 -6.11
N ASP A 131 -9.50 -9.20 -5.51
CA ASP A 131 -10.39 -8.28 -6.21
C ASP A 131 -9.60 -7.08 -6.73
N VAL A 132 -9.88 -6.66 -7.96
CA VAL A 132 -9.18 -5.58 -8.66
C VAL A 132 -10.19 -4.55 -9.12
N TYR A 133 -9.91 -3.29 -8.81
CA TYR A 133 -10.64 -2.14 -9.32
C TYR A 133 -9.71 -1.26 -10.13
N THR A 134 -10.02 -1.07 -11.41
CA THR A 134 -9.29 -0.13 -12.27
C THR A 134 -9.83 1.27 -12.07
N LEU A 135 -8.96 2.22 -11.71
CA LEU A 135 -9.32 3.62 -11.60
C LEU A 135 -9.32 4.26 -12.99
N GLY A 136 -10.51 4.55 -13.51
CA GLY A 136 -10.68 5.25 -14.78
C GLY A 136 -10.89 6.75 -14.59
N ARG A 137 -10.39 7.55 -15.53
CA ARG A 137 -10.76 8.97 -15.68
C ARG A 137 -11.96 9.04 -16.63
N GLY A 138 -13.17 8.82 -16.13
CA GLY A 138 -14.41 8.84 -16.93
C GLY A 138 -15.29 7.62 -16.74
N ALA A 139 -16.56 7.76 -17.15
CA ALA A 139 -17.75 6.97 -16.79
C ALA A 139 -17.76 5.45 -17.14
N GLU A 140 -16.62 4.85 -17.49
CA GLU A 140 -16.50 3.44 -17.86
C GLU A 140 -15.65 2.64 -16.85
N SER A 141 -15.84 2.87 -15.56
CA SER A 141 -15.27 1.96 -14.56
C SER A 141 -16.02 0.62 -14.64
N THR A 142 -15.34 -0.45 -15.03
CA THR A 142 -15.91 -1.81 -15.21
C THR A 142 -16.22 -2.54 -13.89
N GLY A 143 -16.30 -1.79 -12.77
CA GLY A 143 -16.53 -2.34 -11.45
C GLY A 143 -15.35 -3.16 -10.93
N TRP A 144 -15.57 -3.85 -9.82
CA TRP A 144 -14.59 -4.76 -9.23
C TRP A 144 -14.58 -6.09 -9.98
N ARG A 145 -13.41 -6.58 -10.37
CA ARG A 145 -13.18 -7.92 -10.93
C ARG A 145 -12.56 -8.82 -9.87
N GLN A 146 -12.97 -10.07 -9.79
CA GLN A 146 -12.42 -11.04 -8.83
C GLN A 146 -11.62 -12.11 -9.57
N HIS A 147 -10.43 -12.40 -9.05
CA HIS A 147 -9.53 -13.44 -9.50
C HIS A 147 -9.28 -14.44 -8.36
N ALA A 148 -9.21 -15.73 -8.69
CA ALA A 148 -8.80 -16.76 -7.73
C ALA A 148 -7.27 -16.74 -7.61
N LEU A 149 -6.76 -16.82 -6.38
CA LEU A 149 -5.33 -16.99 -6.16
C LEU A 149 -4.96 -18.47 -6.34
N PRO A 150 -3.93 -18.82 -7.13
CA PRO A 150 -3.57 -20.21 -7.44
C PRO A 150 -2.92 -20.94 -6.26
N LEU A 151 -2.55 -20.23 -5.20
CA LEU A 151 -1.89 -20.77 -4.01
C LEU A 151 -2.92 -21.28 -2.97
N HIS A 152 -2.52 -22.28 -2.19
CA HIS A 152 -3.19 -22.65 -0.92
C HIS A 152 -3.36 -21.40 -0.02
N PRO A 153 -4.27 -21.37 0.99
CA PRO A 153 -4.65 -20.15 1.71
C PRO A 153 -3.48 -19.19 1.95
N CYS A 154 -3.45 -18.08 1.21
CA CYS A 154 -2.39 -17.09 1.24
C CYS A 154 -2.49 -16.29 2.53
N ASN A 155 -1.74 -16.69 3.55
CA ASN A 155 -1.68 -15.94 4.79
C ASN A 155 -0.76 -14.73 4.60
N LEU A 156 -1.32 -13.59 4.21
CA LEU A 156 -0.56 -12.35 4.06
C LEU A 156 -0.08 -11.82 5.41
N VAL A 157 1.13 -11.27 5.44
CA VAL A 157 1.68 -10.65 6.64
C VAL A 157 1.08 -9.25 6.82
N GLU A 158 0.07 -9.15 7.68
CA GLU A 158 -0.68 -7.90 7.92
C GLU A 158 0.21 -6.73 8.40
N SER A 159 1.35 -7.02 9.04
CA SER A 159 2.25 -5.99 9.57
C SER A 159 3.17 -5.36 8.53
N LYS A 160 3.23 -5.89 7.31
CA LYS A 160 4.12 -5.39 6.25
C LYS A 160 3.32 -4.79 5.09
N PRO A 161 3.50 -3.49 4.79
CA PRO A 161 2.83 -2.88 3.65
C PRO A 161 3.28 -3.52 2.34
N ALA A 162 2.40 -3.54 1.34
CA ALA A 162 2.76 -4.00 0.00
C ALA A 162 3.77 -3.03 -0.63
N VAL A 163 4.66 -3.53 -1.48
CA VAL A 163 5.65 -2.72 -2.20
C VAL A 163 5.37 -2.78 -3.69
N VAL A 164 5.41 -1.64 -4.37
CA VAL A 164 5.25 -1.56 -5.83
C VAL A 164 6.61 -1.35 -6.48
N ILE A 165 7.02 -2.28 -7.34
CA ILE A 165 8.31 -2.24 -8.05
C ILE A 165 8.06 -2.54 -9.53
N GLY A 166 8.35 -1.59 -10.41
CA GLY A 166 8.28 -1.82 -11.87
C GLY A 166 6.92 -2.32 -12.36
N GLY A 167 5.81 -1.80 -11.81
CA GLY A 167 4.45 -2.24 -12.16
C GLY A 167 4.04 -3.58 -11.56
N LYS A 168 4.78 -4.11 -10.58
CA LYS A 168 4.44 -5.32 -9.82
C LYS A 168 4.22 -4.99 -8.36
N ILE A 169 3.22 -5.64 -7.76
CA ILE A 169 2.93 -5.55 -6.33
C ILE A 169 3.54 -6.77 -5.65
N CYS A 170 4.45 -6.54 -4.72
CA CYS A 170 5.11 -7.57 -3.93
C CYS A 170 4.57 -7.55 -2.50
N MET A 171 4.13 -8.70 -2.00
CA MET A 171 3.63 -8.86 -0.63
C MET A 171 4.24 -10.08 0.05
N ALA A 172 4.60 -9.92 1.33
CA ALA A 172 5.11 -11.02 2.13
C ALA A 172 3.96 -11.96 2.54
N THR A 173 4.17 -13.26 2.36
CA THR A 173 3.29 -14.29 2.92
C THR A 173 3.92 -14.93 4.16
N LEU A 174 3.11 -15.55 5.00
CA LEU A 174 3.57 -16.43 6.07
C LEU A 174 3.87 -17.82 5.47
N GLY A 175 5.01 -18.39 5.87
CA GLY A 175 5.41 -19.72 5.44
C GLY A 175 4.49 -20.81 6.03
N PRO A 176 4.53 -22.02 5.48
CA PRO A 176 3.83 -23.17 6.04
C PRO A 176 4.40 -23.48 7.43
N ALA A 177 3.61 -23.29 8.48
CA ALA A 177 3.99 -23.67 9.84
C ALA A 177 3.41 -25.07 10.16
N PRO A 178 4.25 -26.10 10.36
CA PRO A 178 3.80 -27.33 10.99
C PRO A 178 3.66 -27.06 12.49
N TYR A 179 2.41 -27.04 12.98
CA TYR A 179 2.03 -26.80 14.39
C TYR A 179 2.24 -25.37 14.90
N ARG A 180 1.15 -24.69 15.27
CA ARG A 180 1.17 -23.32 15.78
C ARG A 180 1.28 -23.30 17.30
N HIS A 181 2.39 -22.80 17.85
CA HIS A 181 2.37 -22.15 19.17
C HIS A 181 2.05 -20.65 18.96
N PRO A 182 1.22 -20.00 19.80
CA PRO A 182 0.83 -18.59 19.63
C PRO A 182 1.99 -17.58 19.63
N ALA A 183 3.18 -18.00 20.07
CA ALA A 183 4.38 -17.17 20.17
C ALA A 183 5.33 -17.30 18.96
N ASP A 184 5.07 -18.22 18.03
CA ASP A 184 5.95 -18.39 16.86
C ASP A 184 5.64 -17.32 15.82
N ILE A 185 6.56 -16.37 15.69
CA ILE A 185 6.63 -15.50 14.51
C ILE A 185 6.96 -16.41 13.33
N GLY A 186 5.92 -16.84 12.59
CA GLY A 186 6.07 -17.81 11.51
C GLY A 186 7.19 -17.43 10.54
N THR A 187 7.94 -18.43 10.09
CA THR A 187 8.99 -18.25 9.08
C THR A 187 8.42 -17.51 7.86
N PRO A 188 9.14 -16.53 7.28
CA PRO A 188 8.68 -15.84 6.08
C PRO A 188 8.39 -16.84 4.96
N GLY A 189 7.20 -16.75 4.37
CA GLY A 189 6.82 -17.53 3.21
C GLY A 189 7.32 -16.91 1.90
N PRO A 190 6.97 -17.49 0.75
CA PRO A 190 7.26 -16.89 -0.55
C PRO A 190 6.64 -15.50 -0.68
N VAL A 191 7.23 -14.64 -1.52
CA VAL A 191 6.63 -13.34 -1.84
C VAL A 191 5.56 -13.56 -2.91
N LEU A 192 4.35 -13.09 -2.67
CA LEU A 192 3.31 -13.00 -3.69
C LEU A 192 3.61 -11.79 -4.58
N VAL A 193 3.70 -12.00 -5.89
CA VAL A 193 4.03 -10.95 -6.86
C VAL A 193 2.90 -10.84 -7.87
N VAL A 194 2.18 -9.72 -7.88
CA VAL A 194 1.09 -9.48 -8.83
C VAL A 194 1.52 -8.49 -9.89
N ASP A 195 1.41 -8.84 -11.17
CA ASP A 195 1.59 -7.88 -12.24
C ASP A 195 0.37 -6.96 -12.34
N VAL A 196 0.57 -5.65 -12.17
CA VAL A 196 -0.54 -4.69 -12.20
C VAL A 196 -1.20 -4.64 -13.57
N THR A 197 -0.46 -4.92 -14.65
CA THR A 197 -0.97 -4.85 -16.02
C THR A 197 -1.88 -6.03 -16.31
N HIS A 198 -1.40 -7.25 -16.02
CA HIS A 198 -2.09 -8.49 -16.32
C HIS A 198 -3.06 -8.94 -15.24
N GLU A 199 -2.96 -8.41 -14.02
CA GLU A 199 -3.74 -8.85 -12.85
C GLU A 199 -3.47 -10.31 -12.50
N GLU A 200 -2.29 -10.82 -12.84
CA GLU A 200 -1.89 -12.20 -12.59
C GLU A 200 -0.89 -12.26 -11.42
N PRO A 201 -1.08 -13.18 -10.46
CA PRO A 201 -0.20 -13.42 -9.31
C PRO A 201 1.00 -14.34 -9.61
#